data_AF-A0A2G4IWU8-F1
#
_entry.id   AF-A0A2G4IWU8-F1
#
_cell.length_a   1.000
_cell.length_b   1.000
_cell.length_c   1.000
_cell.angle_alpha   90.00
_cell.angle_beta   90.00
_cell.angle_gamma   90.00
#
_symmetry.space_group_name_H-M   'P 1'
#
loop_
_entity.id
_entity.type
_entity.pdbx_description
1 polymer ?
#
loop_
_entity_poly.entity_id
_entity_poly.type
_entity_poly.pdbx_seq_one_letter_code
_entity_poly.pdbx_strand_id
1 'polypeptide(L)'
;MSSASRRINTSLPTASAPANRSAPDGSARAWPRYAAVLLLLGLIAFGIAWLLGWIQFTTDPRVLEIRLLQENLRQKFVASGGPTTLLQAQEGVRDMELIQEKIKSLPKDLRPEVERNTGGMFQSAMRLRIKAYFGTPPAKRPAELDRQINQEELMRKAWEASRAVASTPSGRTASSETSGSPQDSPQGGTGTGSTDNRGGSSRGGTGGGTEETRNKWRKSMIDRTTPEQRAEYVEYRRAMEERRKQLGLPTMGPR
;
A
#
# COMPACT_ATOMS: atom_id res chain seq x y z
N MET A 1 33.48 94.18 68.46
CA MET A 1 34.32 93.81 69.62
C MET A 1 33.56 92.76 70.42
N SER A 2 34.26 91.75 70.95
CA SER A 2 33.76 90.57 71.72
C SER A 2 33.00 89.51 70.91
N SER A 3 33.23 88.21 71.04
CA SER A 3 34.26 87.46 71.79
C SER A 3 34.30 85.99 71.34
N ALA A 4 35.51 85.46 71.18
CA ALA A 4 36.04 84.15 71.58
C ALA A 4 35.22 82.82 71.45
N SER A 5 35.76 81.94 70.61
CA SER A 5 36.33 80.61 70.91
C SER A 5 35.55 79.51 71.66
N ARG A 6 35.32 78.37 70.97
CA ARG A 6 35.62 76.94 71.30
C ARG A 6 34.65 76.05 70.51
N ARG A 7 34.95 74.85 69.99
CA ARG A 7 36.00 73.84 70.20
C ARG A 7 36.08 72.97 68.92
N ILE A 8 37.24 72.34 68.75
CA ILE A 8 37.62 71.35 67.73
C ILE A 8 36.86 70.04 67.94
N ASN A 9 36.45 69.36 66.85
CA ASN A 9 36.60 67.90 66.78
C ASN A 9 36.71 67.38 65.33
N THR A 10 37.65 66.45 65.19
CA THR A 10 38.27 65.87 64.01
C THR A 10 37.41 64.78 63.35
N SER A 11 37.30 64.77 62.01
CA SER A 11 37.54 63.60 61.12
C SER A 11 37.09 63.88 59.67
N LEU A 12 38.01 63.64 58.73
CA LEU A 12 37.77 63.42 57.29
C LEU A 12 37.75 61.90 57.04
N PRO A 13 37.47 61.36 55.83
CA PRO A 13 36.72 61.86 54.66
C PRO A 13 35.69 60.81 54.14
N THR A 14 34.74 61.16 53.27
CA THR A 14 34.33 60.26 52.17
C THR A 14 33.74 61.08 51.02
N ALA A 15 34.35 60.94 49.85
CA ALA A 15 33.88 61.48 48.59
C ALA A 15 32.69 60.67 48.05
N SER A 16 31.73 61.34 47.42
CA SER A 16 31.12 60.85 46.16
C SER A 16 30.32 61.96 45.47
N ALA A 17 30.57 62.03 44.16
CA ALA A 17 30.12 63.04 43.22
C ALA A 17 28.61 62.97 42.88
N PRO A 18 28.02 64.04 42.32
CA PRO A 18 26.70 64.01 41.73
C PRO A 18 26.78 63.62 40.25
N ALA A 19 26.02 62.61 39.81
CA ALA A 19 25.74 62.40 38.40
C ALA A 19 24.35 61.79 38.23
N ASN A 20 23.37 62.68 38.15
CA ASN A 20 22.09 62.45 37.49
C ASN A 20 22.37 62.01 36.05
N ARG A 21 22.08 60.76 35.70
CA ARG A 21 22.06 60.27 34.31
C ARG A 21 20.68 59.73 33.99
N SER A 22 20.08 60.39 33.01
CA SER A 22 18.83 60.08 32.35
C SER A 22 18.77 58.66 31.77
N ALA A 23 17.54 58.17 31.66
CA ALA A 23 17.10 56.82 31.28
C ALA A 23 17.68 56.23 29.98
N PRO A 24 17.76 54.89 29.85
CA PRO A 24 17.96 54.23 28.57
C PRO A 24 16.62 53.94 27.85
N ASP A 25 16.26 54.77 26.89
CA ASP A 25 15.37 54.42 25.78
C ASP A 25 16.14 53.52 24.79
N GLY A 26 15.83 52.22 24.73
CA GLY A 26 16.57 51.32 23.83
C GLY A 26 15.96 49.97 23.48
N SER A 27 14.82 49.56 24.06
CA SER A 27 14.31 48.19 23.88
C SER A 27 13.21 48.03 22.82
N ALA A 28 12.59 49.11 22.33
CA ALA A 28 11.40 49.00 21.48
C ALA A 28 11.67 48.83 19.96
N ARG A 29 12.90 48.97 19.47
CA ARG A 29 13.22 48.95 18.01
C ARG A 29 13.85 47.66 17.48
N ALA A 30 14.27 46.73 18.34
CA ALA A 30 14.97 45.52 17.91
C ALA A 30 14.04 44.29 17.75
N TRP A 31 12.91 44.25 18.45
CA TRP A 31 11.95 43.16 18.39
C TRP A 31 11.41 42.85 16.97
N PRO A 32 11.04 43.84 16.12
CA PRO A 32 10.55 43.53 14.78
C PRO A 32 11.63 42.92 13.87
N ARG A 33 12.92 43.18 14.15
CA ARG A 33 14.04 42.59 13.40
C ARG A 33 14.24 41.13 13.76
N TYR A 34 14.16 40.79 15.05
CA TYR A 34 14.21 39.38 15.49
C TYR A 34 12.97 38.60 15.03
N ALA A 35 11.79 39.21 15.01
CA ALA A 35 10.59 38.61 14.46
C ALA A 35 10.74 38.32 12.95
N ALA A 36 11.31 39.26 12.18
CA ALA A 36 11.58 39.06 10.75
C ALA A 36 12.60 37.94 10.49
N VAL A 37 13.65 37.83 11.30
CA VAL A 37 14.66 36.76 11.18
C VAL A 37 14.06 35.39 11.53
N LEU A 38 13.21 35.29 12.55
CA LEU A 38 12.52 34.05 12.90
C LEU A 38 11.50 33.62 11.84
N LEU A 39 10.80 34.58 11.22
CA LEU A 39 9.87 34.30 10.12
C LEU A 39 10.62 33.80 8.89
N LEU A 40 11.77 34.41 8.55
CA LEU A 40 12.63 33.95 7.47
C LEU A 40 13.17 32.54 7.71
N LEU A 41 13.65 32.25 8.93
CA LEU A 41 14.09 30.91 9.32
C LEU A 41 12.94 29.88 9.26
N GLY A 42 11.74 30.28 9.67
CA GLY A 42 10.53 29.46 9.55
C GLY A 42 10.18 29.14 8.10
N LEU A 43 10.26 30.12 7.20
CA LEU A 43 10.03 29.93 5.76
C LEU A 43 11.10 29.06 5.11
N ILE A 44 12.36 29.19 5.51
CA ILE A 44 13.45 28.34 5.02
C ILE A 44 13.27 26.91 5.52
N ALA A 45 12.95 26.71 6.80
CA ALA A 45 12.65 25.38 7.35
C ALA A 45 11.42 24.76 6.68
N PHE A 46 10.39 25.56 6.39
CA PHE A 46 9.20 25.13 5.63
C PHE A 46 9.56 24.76 4.18
N GLY A 47 10.36 25.58 3.49
CA GLY A 47 10.83 25.30 2.13
C GLY A 47 11.73 24.06 2.07
N ILE A 48 12.57 23.84 3.09
CA ILE A 48 13.38 22.63 3.23
C ILE A 48 12.48 21.41 3.51
N ALA A 49 11.51 21.51 4.40
CA ALA A 49 10.53 20.46 4.65
C ALA A 49 9.65 20.16 3.42
N TRP A 50 9.36 21.18 2.60
CA TRP A 50 8.68 21.04 1.32
C TRP A 50 9.56 20.32 0.28
N LEU A 51 10.81 20.75 0.10
CA LEU A 51 11.76 20.15 -0.84
C LEU A 51 12.17 18.72 -0.45
N LEU A 52 12.23 18.42 0.85
CA LEU A 52 12.45 17.07 1.40
C LEU A 52 11.17 16.22 1.38
N GLY A 53 10.05 16.76 0.91
CA GLY A 53 8.78 16.05 0.73
C GLY A 53 8.05 15.70 2.04
N TRP A 54 8.39 16.34 3.15
CA TRP A 54 7.66 16.19 4.43
C TRP A 54 6.33 16.94 4.41
N ILE A 55 6.20 17.95 3.55
CA ILE A 55 4.97 18.73 3.37
C ILE A 55 4.41 18.40 1.98
N GLN A 56 3.62 17.34 1.90
CA GLN A 56 2.83 16.97 0.72
C GLN A 56 1.38 17.35 1.01
N PHE A 57 0.92 18.50 0.53
CA PHE A 57 -0.50 18.82 0.59
C PHE A 57 -1.24 17.96 -0.44
N THR A 58 -2.25 17.24 0.07
CA THR A 58 -3.29 16.48 -0.64
C THR A 58 -2.87 15.11 -1.19
N THR A 59 -2.57 14.14 -0.32
CA THR A 59 -3.03 12.78 -0.62
C THR A 59 -4.55 12.81 -0.46
N ASP A 60 -5.31 12.61 -1.54
CA ASP A 60 -6.78 12.56 -1.50
C ASP A 60 -7.22 11.65 -0.32
N PRO A 61 -8.13 12.10 0.57
CA PRO A 61 -8.59 11.28 1.69
C PRO A 61 -9.07 9.89 1.24
N ARG A 62 -9.60 9.77 0.01
CA ARG A 62 -10.02 8.48 -0.57
C ARG A 62 -8.85 7.53 -0.80
N VAL A 63 -7.71 8.06 -1.24
CA VAL A 63 -6.47 7.27 -1.44
C VAL A 63 -5.87 6.88 -0.09
N LEU A 64 -5.92 7.77 0.92
CA LEU A 64 -5.48 7.46 2.28
C LEU A 64 -6.32 6.34 2.91
N GLU A 65 -7.65 6.39 2.77
CA GLU A 65 -8.54 5.32 3.25
C GLU A 65 -8.17 3.97 2.65
N ILE A 66 -7.94 3.91 1.33
CA ILE A 66 -7.57 2.65 0.68
C ILE A 66 -6.19 2.18 1.15
N ARG A 67 -5.22 3.08 1.31
CA ARG A 67 -3.90 2.73 1.86
C ARG A 67 -4.00 2.19 3.28
N LEU A 68 -4.84 2.77 4.14
CA LEU A 68 -5.07 2.28 5.50
C LEU A 68 -5.75 0.90 5.49
N LEU A 69 -6.74 0.68 4.62
CA LEU A 69 -7.37 -0.63 4.45
C LEU A 69 -6.37 -1.68 3.95
N GLN A 70 -5.50 -1.31 3.00
CA GLN A 70 -4.43 -2.16 2.50
C GLN A 70 -3.41 -2.51 3.58
N GLU A 71 -2.98 -1.53 4.38
CA GLU A 71 -2.03 -1.75 5.47
C GLU A 71 -2.65 -2.62 6.57
N ASN A 72 -3.90 -2.39 6.93
CA ASN A 72 -4.64 -3.25 7.86
C ASN A 72 -4.72 -4.70 7.33
N LEU A 73 -5.03 -4.89 6.04
CA LEU A 73 -5.02 -6.21 5.42
C LEU A 73 -3.64 -6.85 5.40
N ARG A 74 -2.60 -6.07 5.11
CA ARG A 74 -1.21 -6.53 5.14
C ARG A 74 -0.83 -7.00 6.53
N GLN A 75 -1.17 -6.25 7.57
CA GLN A 75 -0.90 -6.63 8.96
C GLN A 75 -1.68 -7.88 9.37
N LYS A 76 -2.97 -7.96 9.01
CA LYS A 76 -3.83 -9.10 9.36
C LYS A 76 -3.44 -10.41 8.67
N PHE A 77 -3.07 -10.35 7.39
CA PHE A 77 -2.96 -11.56 6.55
C PHE A 77 -1.59 -11.78 5.94
N VAL A 78 -0.84 -10.73 5.61
CA VAL A 78 0.48 -10.89 4.97
C VAL A 78 1.56 -11.07 6.03
N ALA A 79 1.52 -10.28 7.11
CA ALA A 79 2.50 -10.36 8.20
C ALA A 79 2.33 -11.64 9.04
N SER A 80 1.10 -12.14 9.20
CA SER A 80 0.79 -13.39 9.90
C SER A 80 1.07 -14.67 9.06
N GLY A 81 1.44 -14.49 7.78
CA GLY A 81 1.70 -15.57 6.83
C GLY A 81 0.48 -16.06 6.05
N GLY A 82 -0.74 -15.71 6.47
CA GLY A 82 -1.99 -16.06 5.79
C GLY A 82 -3.10 -16.41 6.78
N PRO A 83 -4.34 -16.62 6.30
CA PRO A 83 -5.45 -16.98 7.17
C PRO A 83 -5.26 -18.37 7.78
N THR A 84 -5.58 -18.53 9.06
CA THR A 84 -5.54 -19.83 9.75
C THR A 84 -6.90 -20.51 9.81
N THR A 85 -7.98 -19.78 9.55
CA THR A 85 -9.36 -20.29 9.58
C THR A 85 -10.13 -19.87 8.33
N LEU A 86 -11.21 -20.60 8.03
CA LEU A 86 -12.10 -20.27 6.91
C LEU A 86 -12.80 -18.93 7.11
N LEU A 87 -13.17 -18.59 8.35
CA LEU A 87 -13.80 -17.31 8.68
C LEU A 87 -12.84 -16.15 8.39
N GLN A 88 -11.58 -16.26 8.82
CA GLN A 88 -10.56 -15.25 8.56
C GLN A 88 -10.31 -15.11 7.04
N ALA A 89 -10.30 -16.23 6.30
CA ALA A 89 -10.17 -16.19 4.85
C ALA A 89 -11.36 -15.49 4.18
N GLN A 90 -12.59 -15.72 4.63
CA GLN A 90 -13.79 -15.02 4.14
C GLN A 90 -13.76 -13.52 4.43
N GLU A 91 -13.33 -13.12 5.63
CA GLU A 91 -13.09 -11.71 5.97
C GLU A 91 -12.04 -11.09 5.05
N GLY A 92 -10.92 -11.78 4.83
CA GLY A 92 -9.88 -11.31 3.92
C GLY A 92 -10.37 -11.11 2.48
N VAL A 93 -11.24 -12.00 1.98
CA VAL A 93 -11.86 -11.84 0.65
C VAL A 93 -12.81 -10.64 0.61
N ARG A 94 -13.65 -10.46 1.63
CA ARG A 94 -14.56 -9.29 1.73
C ARG A 94 -13.80 -7.97 1.80
N ASP A 95 -12.74 -7.92 2.61
CA ASP A 95 -11.88 -6.75 2.73
C ASP A 95 -11.20 -6.42 1.39
N MET A 96 -10.75 -7.44 0.63
CA MET A 96 -10.20 -7.25 -0.72
C MET A 96 -11.26 -6.78 -1.71
N GLU A 97 -12.48 -7.30 -1.66
CA GLU A 97 -13.62 -6.85 -2.48
C GLU A 97 -13.94 -5.38 -2.20
N LEU A 98 -13.96 -4.98 -0.93
CA LEU A 98 -14.18 -3.60 -0.51
C LEU A 98 -13.06 -2.66 -0.99
N ILE A 99 -11.80 -3.10 -0.94
CA ILE A 99 -10.68 -2.34 -1.53
C ILE A 99 -10.88 -2.20 -3.03
N GLN A 100 -11.22 -3.28 -3.73
CA GLN A 100 -11.46 -3.25 -5.18
C GLN A 100 -12.61 -2.33 -5.55
N GLU A 101 -13.69 -2.32 -4.78
CA GLU A 101 -14.81 -1.40 -4.96
C GLU A 101 -14.40 0.05 -4.75
N LYS A 102 -13.67 0.35 -3.66
CA LYS A 102 -13.12 1.69 -3.40
C LYS A 102 -12.13 2.14 -4.49
N ILE A 103 -11.30 1.24 -5.01
CA ILE A 103 -10.42 1.54 -6.15
C ILE A 103 -11.25 1.87 -7.39
N LYS A 104 -12.30 1.08 -7.69
CA LYS A 104 -13.17 1.35 -8.85
C LYS A 104 -13.93 2.66 -8.74
N SER A 105 -14.27 3.10 -7.53
CA SER A 105 -14.97 4.37 -7.29
C SER A 105 -14.04 5.59 -7.31
N LEU A 106 -12.70 5.40 -7.28
CA LEU A 106 -11.75 6.50 -7.47
C LEU A 106 -11.83 7.09 -8.89
N PRO A 107 -11.49 8.38 -9.06
CA PRO A 107 -11.20 8.98 -10.37
C PRO A 107 -10.16 8.18 -11.17
N LYS A 108 -10.31 8.08 -12.50
CA LYS A 108 -9.49 7.21 -13.38
C LYS A 108 -7.99 7.53 -13.33
N ASP A 109 -7.65 8.76 -13.01
CA ASP A 109 -6.33 9.33 -12.84
C ASP A 109 -5.64 8.87 -11.54
N LEU A 110 -6.39 8.58 -10.47
CA LEU A 110 -5.87 8.13 -9.18
C LEU A 110 -5.79 6.60 -9.05
N ARG A 111 -6.56 5.85 -9.85
CA ARG A 111 -6.55 4.37 -9.83
C ARG A 111 -5.18 3.75 -10.08
N PRO A 112 -4.41 4.18 -11.10
CA PRO A 112 -3.15 3.52 -11.43
C PRO A 112 -2.13 3.59 -10.28
N GLU A 113 -2.19 4.64 -9.46
CA GLU A 113 -1.33 4.78 -8.29
C GLU A 113 -1.65 3.72 -7.24
N VAL A 114 -2.94 3.55 -6.92
CA VAL A 114 -3.40 2.59 -5.91
C VAL A 114 -3.28 1.14 -6.40
N GLU A 115 -3.56 0.90 -7.68
CA GLU A 115 -3.42 -0.42 -8.32
C GLU A 115 -1.97 -0.90 -8.34
N ARG A 116 -1.01 -0.01 -8.64
CA ARG A 116 0.43 -0.31 -8.57
C ARG A 116 0.85 -0.76 -7.17
N ASN A 117 0.36 -0.07 -6.13
CA ASN A 117 0.65 -0.44 -4.75
C ASN A 117 -0.01 -1.77 -4.34
N THR A 118 -1.24 -2.00 -4.79
CA THR A 118 -1.97 -3.27 -4.53
C THR A 118 -1.22 -4.47 -5.12
N GLY A 119 -0.72 -4.36 -6.34
CA GLY A 119 0.07 -5.41 -7.00
C GLY A 119 1.39 -5.73 -6.28
N GLY A 120 1.97 -4.76 -5.58
CA GLY A 120 3.18 -4.94 -4.77
C GLY A 120 2.98 -5.82 -3.53
N MET A 121 1.79 -5.77 -2.92
CA MET A 121 1.47 -6.53 -1.70
C MET A 121 1.47 -8.04 -1.92
N PHE A 122 0.86 -8.53 -3.00
CA PHE A 122 0.87 -9.96 -3.32
C PHE A 122 2.28 -10.47 -3.63
N GLN A 123 3.09 -9.63 -4.29
CA GLN A 123 4.47 -9.97 -4.62
C GLN A 123 5.35 -10.01 -3.36
N SER A 124 5.17 -9.09 -2.42
CA SER A 124 5.90 -9.10 -1.15
C SER A 124 5.51 -10.30 -0.28
N ALA A 125 4.22 -10.66 -0.24
CA ALA A 125 3.74 -11.87 0.42
C ALA A 125 4.39 -13.14 -0.16
N MET A 126 4.45 -13.26 -1.49
CA MET A 126 5.12 -14.38 -2.14
C MET A 126 6.62 -14.45 -1.80
N ARG A 127 7.32 -13.30 -1.82
CA ARG A 127 8.74 -13.24 -1.43
C ARG A 127 8.96 -13.67 0.02
N LEU A 128 8.04 -13.32 0.94
CA LEU A 128 8.12 -13.76 2.33
C LEU A 128 7.96 -15.27 2.46
N ARG A 129 7.04 -15.90 1.71
CA ARG A 129 6.85 -17.36 1.68
C ARG A 129 8.08 -18.10 1.18
N ILE A 130 8.68 -17.61 0.09
CA ILE A 130 9.93 -18.15 -0.47
C ILE A 130 11.04 -18.08 0.56
N LYS A 131 11.22 -16.91 1.21
CA LYS A 131 12.20 -16.74 2.28
C LYS A 131 11.94 -17.66 3.47
N ALA A 132 10.68 -17.83 3.88
CA ALA A 132 10.31 -18.75 4.95
C ALA A 132 10.68 -20.21 4.60
N TYR A 133 10.45 -20.63 3.35
CA TYR A 133 10.82 -21.96 2.87
C TYR A 133 12.33 -22.20 2.90
N PHE A 134 13.13 -21.28 2.35
CA PHE A 134 14.59 -21.43 2.32
C PHE A 134 15.25 -21.22 3.70
N GLY A 135 14.66 -20.38 4.56
CA GLY A 135 15.10 -20.19 5.95
C GLY A 135 14.72 -21.33 6.88
N THR A 136 13.77 -22.20 6.48
CA THR A 136 13.38 -23.37 7.27
C THR A 136 14.36 -24.54 7.01
N PRO A 137 14.83 -25.24 8.06
CA PRO A 137 15.69 -26.41 7.90
C PRO A 137 15.05 -27.48 6.99
N PRO A 138 15.83 -28.20 6.15
CA PRO A 138 15.30 -29.15 5.16
C PRO A 138 14.28 -30.16 5.72
N ALA A 139 14.53 -30.68 6.93
CA ALA A 139 13.64 -31.63 7.60
C ALA A 139 12.25 -31.06 7.96
N LYS A 140 12.13 -29.73 8.11
CA LYS A 140 10.88 -29.04 8.47
C LYS A 140 10.17 -28.39 7.28
N ARG A 141 10.80 -28.38 6.10
CA ARG A 141 10.21 -27.81 4.88
C ARG A 141 8.88 -28.43 4.48
N PRO A 142 8.64 -29.76 4.59
CA PRO A 142 7.33 -30.33 4.25
C PRO A 142 6.19 -29.74 5.07
N ALA A 143 6.40 -29.56 6.38
CA ALA A 143 5.39 -28.98 7.27
C ALA A 143 5.14 -27.48 6.98
N GLU A 144 6.18 -26.75 6.59
CA GLU A 144 6.04 -25.35 6.15
C GLU A 144 5.26 -25.25 4.83
N LEU A 145 5.56 -26.12 3.85
CA LEU A 145 4.79 -26.21 2.60
C LEU A 145 3.33 -26.58 2.88
N ASP A 146 3.06 -27.53 3.79
CA ASP A 146 1.69 -27.89 4.18
C ASP A 146 0.93 -26.69 4.75
N ARG A 147 1.58 -25.93 5.63
CA ARG A 147 1.00 -24.69 6.20
C ARG A 147 0.66 -23.70 5.10
N GLN A 148 1.59 -23.43 4.19
CA GLN A 148 1.40 -22.48 3.10
C GLN A 148 0.31 -22.93 2.13
N ILE A 149 0.28 -24.22 1.77
CA ILE A 149 -0.76 -24.82 0.94
C ILE A 149 -2.13 -24.70 1.62
N ASN A 150 -2.23 -25.00 2.91
CA ASN A 150 -3.50 -24.89 3.64
C ASN A 150 -4.02 -23.43 3.63
N GLN A 151 -3.15 -22.44 3.83
CA GLN A 151 -3.51 -21.03 3.74
C GLN A 151 -4.01 -20.65 2.34
N GLU A 152 -3.37 -21.17 1.29
CA GLU A 152 -3.81 -20.98 -0.10
C GLU A 152 -5.16 -21.64 -0.37
N GLU A 153 -5.39 -22.85 0.13
CA GLU A 153 -6.66 -23.56 -0.01
C GLU A 153 -7.81 -22.88 0.75
N LEU A 154 -7.53 -22.35 1.96
CA LEU A 154 -8.51 -21.56 2.70
C LEU A 154 -8.91 -20.30 1.93
N MET A 155 -7.93 -19.56 1.38
CA MET A 155 -8.20 -18.42 0.52
C MET A 155 -8.97 -18.84 -0.73
N ARG A 156 -8.52 -19.89 -1.44
CA ARG A 156 -9.21 -20.39 -2.65
C ARG A 156 -10.68 -20.70 -2.37
N LYS A 157 -10.96 -21.43 -1.29
CA LYS A 157 -12.33 -21.76 -0.86
C LYS A 157 -13.14 -20.52 -0.51
N ALA A 158 -12.54 -19.54 0.18
CA ALA A 158 -13.21 -18.28 0.50
C ALA A 158 -13.56 -17.46 -0.76
N TRP A 159 -12.64 -17.40 -1.73
CA TRP A 159 -12.86 -16.76 -3.03
C TRP A 159 -13.92 -17.49 -3.87
N GLU A 160 -13.92 -18.82 -3.86
CA GLU A 160 -14.94 -19.63 -4.52
C GLU A 160 -16.31 -19.42 -3.88
N ALA A 161 -16.38 -19.34 -2.55
CA ALA A 161 -17.61 -19.03 -1.84
C ALA A 161 -18.13 -17.62 -2.15
N SER A 162 -17.27 -16.60 -2.17
CA SER A 162 -17.69 -15.22 -2.51
C SER A 162 -18.17 -15.13 -3.96
N ARG A 163 -17.49 -15.81 -4.88
CA ARG A 163 -17.90 -15.91 -6.29
C ARG A 163 -19.20 -16.66 -6.48
N ALA A 164 -19.44 -17.74 -5.74
CA ALA A 164 -20.70 -18.47 -5.79
C ALA A 164 -21.88 -17.58 -5.35
N VAL A 165 -21.69 -16.80 -4.28
CA VAL A 165 -22.69 -15.81 -3.82
C VAL A 165 -22.92 -14.72 -4.89
N ALA A 166 -21.84 -14.16 -5.45
CA ALA A 166 -21.93 -13.12 -6.48
C ALA A 166 -22.53 -13.61 -7.82
N SER A 167 -22.43 -14.91 -8.12
CA SER A 167 -22.99 -15.53 -9.33
C SER A 167 -24.41 -16.08 -9.14
N THR A 168 -24.98 -15.99 -7.93
CA THR A 168 -26.36 -16.40 -7.68
C THR A 168 -27.34 -15.39 -8.30
N PRO A 169 -28.34 -15.80 -9.11
CA PRO A 169 -29.15 -14.87 -9.93
C PRO A 169 -30.10 -13.92 -9.17
N SER A 170 -30.20 -13.99 -7.84
CA SER A 170 -31.25 -13.30 -7.06
C SER A 170 -31.04 -11.78 -6.87
N GLY A 171 -30.28 -11.13 -7.74
CA GLY A 171 -30.03 -9.68 -7.71
C GLY A 171 -30.29 -8.95 -9.03
N ARG A 172 -30.86 -9.60 -10.05
CA ARG A 172 -31.40 -8.90 -11.23
C ARG A 172 -32.86 -8.52 -10.98
N THR A 173 -33.08 -7.55 -10.10
CA THR A 173 -34.31 -6.75 -10.14
C THR A 173 -34.22 -5.79 -11.33
N ALA A 174 -34.99 -6.13 -12.35
CA ALA A 174 -35.64 -5.27 -13.33
C ALA A 174 -35.09 -3.84 -13.52
N SER A 175 -34.30 -3.65 -14.57
CA SER A 175 -34.45 -2.51 -15.49
C SER A 175 -33.98 -2.94 -16.88
N SER A 176 -34.83 -3.74 -17.53
CA SER A 176 -34.77 -4.02 -18.96
C SER A 176 -36.20 -4.38 -19.39
N GLU A 177 -37.12 -3.44 -19.21
CA GLU A 177 -38.24 -3.34 -20.13
C GLU A 177 -37.69 -2.70 -21.39
N THR A 178 -37.72 -3.43 -22.50
CA THR A 178 -38.50 -3.03 -23.67
C THR A 178 -38.45 -4.14 -24.73
N SER A 179 -39.65 -4.65 -24.98
CA SER A 179 -40.16 -5.33 -26.18
C SER A 179 -39.49 -6.60 -26.67
N GLY A 180 -40.18 -7.72 -26.44
CA GLY A 180 -40.01 -8.94 -27.21
C GLY A 180 -40.66 -8.89 -28.59
N SER A 181 -40.26 -9.86 -29.42
CA SER A 181 -41.10 -10.53 -30.41
C SER A 181 -40.46 -11.91 -30.67
N PRO A 182 -41.20 -13.02 -30.52
CA PRO A 182 -40.72 -14.35 -30.89
C PRO A 182 -41.14 -14.65 -32.33
N GLN A 183 -40.19 -15.04 -33.18
CA GLN A 183 -40.54 -15.67 -34.45
C GLN A 183 -39.82 -17.00 -34.62
N ASP A 184 -40.64 -18.03 -34.48
CA ASP A 184 -40.47 -19.42 -34.83
C ASP A 184 -40.15 -19.59 -36.33
N SER A 185 -39.18 -20.44 -36.67
CA SER A 185 -39.32 -21.53 -37.68
C SER A 185 -37.97 -22.11 -38.14
N PRO A 186 -37.96 -23.37 -38.65
CA PRO A 186 -36.84 -24.31 -38.48
C PRO A 186 -36.15 -24.74 -39.80
N GLN A 187 -35.15 -25.62 -39.64
CA GLN A 187 -34.78 -26.71 -40.57
C GLN A 187 -33.63 -26.48 -41.59
N GLY A 188 -32.56 -27.28 -41.42
CA GLY A 188 -31.98 -28.10 -42.49
C GLY A 188 -30.79 -27.54 -43.27
N GLY A 189 -29.61 -28.17 -43.12
CA GLY A 189 -28.46 -27.94 -43.99
C GLY A 189 -27.20 -28.70 -43.58
N THR A 190 -27.11 -29.97 -43.94
CA THR A 190 -25.89 -30.80 -43.94
C THR A 190 -24.85 -30.26 -44.94
N GLY A 191 -23.57 -30.21 -44.54
CA GLY A 191 -22.47 -29.91 -45.48
C GLY A 191 -21.10 -29.63 -44.84
N THR A 192 -20.40 -30.70 -44.47
CA THR A 192 -18.96 -30.95 -44.69
C THR A 192 -17.90 -29.86 -44.45
N GLY A 193 -17.09 -30.07 -43.40
CA GLY A 193 -15.61 -30.05 -43.47
C GLY A 193 -14.87 -28.71 -43.62
N SER A 194 -14.32 -28.20 -42.51
CA SER A 194 -12.92 -27.77 -42.47
C SER A 194 -12.36 -27.82 -41.06
N THR A 195 -11.27 -28.54 -40.92
CA THR A 195 -10.37 -28.57 -39.76
C THR A 195 -9.86 -27.17 -39.44
N ASP A 196 -10.11 -26.68 -38.24
CA ASP A 196 -9.14 -25.85 -37.51
C ASP A 196 -9.43 -25.91 -36.01
N ASN A 197 -8.73 -26.84 -35.38
CA ASN A 197 -8.64 -26.98 -33.95
C ASN A 197 -7.53 -26.06 -33.46
N ARG A 198 -7.83 -24.84 -33.02
CA ARG A 198 -6.92 -24.00 -32.21
C ARG A 198 -7.69 -22.95 -31.41
N GLY A 199 -7.63 -23.09 -30.09
CA GLY A 199 -7.84 -21.98 -29.16
C GLY A 199 -9.17 -22.01 -28.42
N GLY A 200 -9.34 -23.00 -27.55
CA GLY A 200 -10.41 -23.03 -26.57
C GLY A 200 -10.49 -21.72 -25.79
N SER A 201 -11.67 -21.10 -25.90
CA SER A 201 -12.12 -19.99 -25.08
C SER A 201 -12.09 -20.40 -23.61
N SER A 202 -11.11 -19.88 -22.86
CA SER A 202 -11.04 -20.04 -21.41
C SER A 202 -11.06 -18.68 -20.74
N ARG A 203 -12.28 -18.31 -20.34
CA ARG A 203 -12.67 -17.43 -19.23
C ARG A 203 -11.52 -16.86 -18.38
N GLY A 204 -11.43 -15.52 -18.38
CA GLY A 204 -10.98 -14.75 -17.21
C GLY A 204 -9.55 -14.23 -17.24
N GLY A 205 -9.18 -13.43 -18.23
CA GLY A 205 -7.95 -12.64 -18.21
C GLY A 205 -8.10 -11.40 -19.07
N THR A 206 -8.25 -10.23 -18.44
CA THR A 206 -8.11 -8.94 -19.14
C THR A 206 -6.70 -8.87 -19.71
N GLY A 207 -6.54 -9.02 -21.01
CA GLY A 207 -5.19 -9.01 -21.60
C GLY A 207 -5.09 -9.32 -23.08
N GLY A 208 -5.91 -8.66 -23.91
CA GLY A 208 -5.59 -8.48 -25.34
C GLY A 208 -4.42 -7.51 -25.53
N GLY A 209 -3.28 -7.79 -24.89
CA GLY A 209 -2.06 -7.00 -25.03
C GLY A 209 -1.28 -7.45 -26.27
N THR A 210 -0.77 -6.48 -27.04
CA THR A 210 0.16 -6.74 -28.15
C THR A 210 1.36 -7.56 -27.67
N GLU A 211 2.02 -8.27 -28.59
CA GLU A 211 3.25 -9.02 -28.27
C GLU A 211 4.30 -8.11 -27.61
N GLU A 212 4.40 -6.87 -28.07
CA GLU A 212 5.24 -5.83 -27.48
C GLU A 212 4.91 -5.56 -26.00
N THR A 213 3.64 -5.46 -25.64
CA THR A 213 3.21 -5.24 -24.25
C THR A 213 3.60 -6.41 -23.36
N ARG A 214 3.44 -7.64 -23.87
CA ARG A 214 3.85 -8.86 -23.18
C ARG A 214 5.37 -8.90 -23.00
N ASN A 215 6.12 -8.53 -24.02
CA ASN A 215 7.58 -8.48 -23.97
C ASN A 215 8.09 -7.41 -23.01
N LYS A 216 7.48 -6.21 -22.98
CA LYS A 216 7.78 -5.16 -21.99
C LYS A 216 7.52 -5.62 -20.56
N TRP A 217 6.42 -6.34 -20.33
CA TRP A 217 6.12 -6.92 -19.02
C TRP A 217 7.13 -8.00 -18.62
N ARG A 218 7.50 -8.92 -19.52
CA ARG A 218 8.54 -9.93 -19.22
C ARG A 218 9.90 -9.28 -18.96
N LYS A 219 10.26 -8.27 -19.75
CA LYS A 219 11.50 -7.53 -19.55
C LYS A 219 11.50 -6.83 -18.19
N SER A 220 10.42 -6.13 -17.83
CA SER A 220 10.34 -5.47 -16.52
C SER A 220 10.40 -6.47 -15.36
N MET A 221 9.84 -7.68 -15.53
CA MET A 221 10.00 -8.80 -14.58
C MET A 221 11.46 -9.26 -14.44
N ILE A 222 12.19 -9.37 -15.54
CA ILE A 222 13.59 -9.78 -15.53
C ILE A 222 14.46 -8.68 -14.94
N ASP A 223 14.24 -7.42 -15.32
CA ASP A 223 15.01 -6.26 -14.83
C ASP A 223 14.85 -6.07 -13.30
N ARG A 224 13.68 -6.41 -12.74
CA ARG A 224 13.38 -6.26 -11.31
C ARG A 224 13.71 -7.48 -10.45
N THR A 225 14.24 -8.56 -11.03
CA THR A 225 14.60 -9.80 -10.31
C THR A 225 16.03 -10.21 -10.61
N THR A 226 16.76 -10.69 -9.61
CA THR A 226 18.11 -11.24 -9.85
C THR A 226 18.02 -12.69 -10.36
N PRO A 227 19.06 -13.23 -11.01
CA PRO A 227 19.11 -14.65 -11.37
C PRO A 227 18.85 -15.58 -10.19
N GLU A 228 19.39 -15.27 -9.02
CA GLU A 228 19.25 -16.06 -7.78
C GLU A 228 17.80 -16.05 -7.30
N GLN A 229 17.16 -14.88 -7.27
CA GLN A 229 15.73 -14.77 -6.90
C GLN A 229 14.84 -15.56 -7.85
N ARG A 230 15.18 -15.61 -9.15
CA ARG A 230 14.44 -16.44 -10.12
C ARG A 230 14.65 -17.93 -9.87
N ALA A 231 15.89 -18.35 -9.56
CA ALA A 231 16.17 -19.73 -9.20
C ALA A 231 15.42 -20.16 -7.92
N GLU A 232 15.45 -19.33 -6.88
CA GLU A 232 14.69 -19.56 -5.63
C GLU A 232 13.19 -19.69 -5.90
N TYR A 233 12.63 -18.83 -6.75
CA TYR A 233 11.22 -18.90 -7.13
C TYR A 233 10.88 -20.22 -7.86
N VAL A 234 11.73 -20.64 -8.81
CA VAL A 234 11.52 -21.89 -9.57
C VAL A 234 11.59 -23.10 -8.66
N GLU A 235 12.59 -23.18 -7.79
CA GLU A 235 12.75 -24.28 -6.83
C GLU A 235 11.61 -24.31 -5.81
N TYR A 236 11.21 -23.16 -5.26
CA TYR A 236 10.06 -23.06 -4.37
C TYR A 236 8.77 -23.52 -5.07
N ARG A 237 8.53 -23.08 -6.31
CA ARG A 237 7.36 -23.47 -7.08
C ARG A 237 7.34 -24.97 -7.35
N ARG A 238 8.47 -25.54 -7.73
CA ARG A 238 8.62 -26.99 -7.91
C ARG A 238 8.28 -27.75 -6.63
N ALA A 239 8.83 -27.33 -5.49
CA ALA A 239 8.58 -27.97 -4.19
C ALA A 239 7.09 -27.88 -3.79
N MET A 240 6.45 -26.72 -4.01
CA MET A 240 5.01 -26.54 -3.81
C MET A 240 4.18 -27.47 -4.70
N GLU A 241 4.52 -27.58 -5.99
CA GLU A 241 3.81 -28.45 -6.93
C GLU A 241 3.95 -29.94 -6.55
N GLU A 242 5.15 -30.38 -6.20
CA GLU A 242 5.41 -31.74 -5.71
C GLU A 242 4.62 -32.03 -4.44
N ARG A 243 4.60 -31.09 -3.48
CA ARG A 243 3.85 -31.28 -2.22
C ARG A 243 2.35 -31.27 -2.43
N ARG A 244 1.81 -30.38 -3.27
CA ARG A 244 0.39 -30.38 -3.65
C ARG A 244 0.00 -31.70 -4.32
N LYS A 245 0.85 -32.24 -5.19
CA LYS A 245 0.63 -33.56 -5.80
C LYS A 245 0.58 -34.68 -4.75
N GLN A 246 1.48 -34.67 -3.77
CA GLN A 246 1.45 -35.64 -2.66
C GLN A 246 0.16 -35.55 -1.82
N LEU A 247 -0.39 -34.34 -1.68
CA LEU A 247 -1.65 -34.08 -0.98
C LEU A 247 -2.90 -34.32 -1.85
N GLY A 248 -2.75 -34.73 -3.11
CA GLY A 248 -3.87 -34.90 -4.05
C GLY A 248 -4.56 -33.60 -4.46
N LEU A 249 -3.89 -32.45 -4.31
CA LEU A 249 -4.40 -31.13 -4.66
C LEU A 249 -4.04 -30.74 -6.10
N PRO A 250 -4.86 -29.90 -6.77
CA PRO A 250 -4.58 -29.43 -8.12
C PRO A 250 -3.30 -28.59 -8.18
N THR A 251 -2.60 -28.65 -9.32
CA THR A 251 -1.40 -27.84 -9.57
C THR A 251 -1.72 -26.34 -9.65
N MET A 252 -0.77 -25.51 -9.23
CA MET A 252 -0.94 -24.06 -9.21
C MET A 252 -0.82 -23.49 -10.63
N GLY A 253 -1.96 -23.21 -11.28
CA GLY A 253 -2.04 -22.54 -12.58
C GLY A 253 -1.76 -23.43 -13.80
N PRO A 254 -1.92 -22.88 -15.03
CA PRO A 254 -1.65 -23.59 -16.26
C PRO A 254 -0.14 -23.84 -16.44
N ARG A 255 0.18 -25.01 -17.02
CA ARG A 255 1.52 -25.40 -17.45
C ARG A 255 1.92 -24.70 -18.73
#